data_AF-A0A0A9ATY7-F1
#
_entry.id   AF-A0A0A9ATY7-F1
#
_cell.length_a   1.000
_cell.length_b   1.000
_cell.length_c   1.000
_cell.angle_alpha   90.00
_cell.angle_beta   90.00
_cell.angle_gamma   90.00
#
_symmetry.space_group_name_H-M   'P 1'
#
loop_
_entity.id
_entity.type
_entity.pdbx_description
1 polymer ?
#
loop_
_entity_poly.entity_id
_entity_poly.type
_entity_poly.pdbx_seq_one_letter_code
_entity_poly.pdbx_strand_id
1 'polypeptide(L)'
;MRDILGPNLPEFTSKQKKKLQDTKLDFIGLNHYTTLYIKDCIFSPCEVDPVDGDARVVSSAVRDDGVLIGEAVMLKQAIAT
;
A
#
# COMPACT_ATOMS: atom_id res chain seq x y z
N MET A 1 8.35 7.22 5.25
CA MET A 1 9.15 5.97 5.16
C MET A 1 10.43 6.05 5.99
N ARG A 2 11.35 7.00 5.75
CA ARG A 2 12.61 7.07 6.51
C ARG A 2 12.41 7.18 8.02
N ASP A 3 11.44 7.96 8.49
CA ASP A 3 11.18 8.10 9.94
C ASP A 3 10.58 6.84 10.59
N ILE A 4 9.83 6.04 9.82
CA ILE A 4 9.17 4.82 10.30
C ILE A 4 10.11 3.61 10.22
N LEU A 5 10.81 3.45 9.10
CA LEU A 5 11.66 2.29 8.81
C LEU A 5 13.11 2.49 9.29
N GLY A 6 13.56 3.74 9.37
CA GLY A 6 14.91 4.09 9.83
C GLY A 6 16.01 3.25 9.16
N PRO A 7 16.84 2.53 9.94
CA PRO A 7 17.92 1.68 9.44
C PRO A 7 17.49 0.53 8.51
N ASN A 8 16.21 0.13 8.50
CA ASN A 8 15.72 -0.92 7.61
C ASN A 8 15.65 -0.45 6.16
N LEU A 9 15.66 0.87 5.90
CA LEU A 9 15.72 1.41 4.56
C LEU A 9 17.19 1.56 4.09
N PRO A 10 17.59 0.95 2.95
CA PRO A 10 18.96 1.04 2.46
C PRO A 10 19.40 2.47 2.13
N GLU A 11 20.68 2.75 2.37
CA GLU A 11 21.33 3.99 1.96
C GLU A 11 21.92 3.87 0.56
N PHE A 12 21.76 4.93 -0.23
CA PHE A 12 22.39 5.03 -1.55
C PHE A 12 23.81 5.58 -1.44
N THR A 13 24.77 4.92 -2.09
CA THR A 13 26.12 5.45 -2.29
C THR A 13 26.10 6.69 -3.18
N SER A 14 27.15 7.51 -3.11
CA SER A 14 27.27 8.72 -3.95
C SER A 14 27.20 8.41 -5.46
N LYS A 15 27.76 7.27 -5.89
CA LYS A 15 27.71 6.82 -7.29
C LYS A 15 26.28 6.47 -7.72
N GLN A 16 25.51 5.80 -6.86
CA GLN A 16 24.10 5.47 -7.14
C GLN A 16 23.23 6.73 -7.16
N LYS A 17 23.43 7.67 -6.23
CA LYS A 17 22.72 8.95 -6.21
C LYS A 17 22.93 9.73 -7.50
N LYS A 18 24.18 9.83 -7.98
CA LYS A 18 24.50 10.48 -9.25
C LYS A 18 23.78 9.81 -10.42
N LYS A 19 23.81 8.47 -10.50
CA LYS A 19 23.11 7.74 -11.57
C LYS A 19 21.60 8.05 -11.58
N LEU A 20 20.94 8.04 -10.42
CA LEU A 20 19.51 8.36 -10.32
C LEU A 20 19.19 9.80 -10.76
N GLN A 21 20.05 10.75 -10.40
CA GLN A 21 19.90 12.16 -10.78
C GLN A 21 20.14 12.41 -12.27
N ASP A 22 21.09 11.69 -12.88
CA ASP A 22 21.46 11.84 -14.28
C ASP A 22 20.43 11.19 -15.21
N THR A 23 19.84 10.04 -14.84
CA THR A 23 18.91 9.31 -15.72
C THR A 23 17.44 9.73 -15.55
N LYS A 24 17.01 10.09 -14.33
CA LYS A 24 15.60 10.38 -13.99
C LYS A 24 14.62 9.35 -14.62
N LEU A 25 13.37 9.75 -14.85
CA LEU A 25 12.34 8.96 -15.52
C LEU A 25 11.68 9.82 -16.61
N ASP A 26 11.36 9.22 -17.75
CA ASP A 26 10.71 9.92 -18.86
C ASP A 26 9.18 9.89 -18.73
N PHE A 27 8.62 8.83 -18.14
CA PHE A 27 7.19 8.68 -17.89
C PHE A 27 6.91 7.74 -16.72
N ILE A 28 5.68 7.77 -16.21
CA ILE A 28 5.18 6.87 -15.17
C ILE A 28 4.07 6.01 -15.78
N GLY A 29 4.31 4.70 -15.87
CA GLY A 29 3.25 3.73 -16.15
C GLY A 29 2.49 3.40 -14.87
N LEU A 30 1.18 3.66 -14.85
CA LEU A 30 0.34 3.40 -13.69
C LEU A 30 -0.40 2.07 -13.84
N ASN A 31 -0.04 1.09 -13.00
CA ASN A 31 -0.81 -0.13 -12.85
C ASN A 31 -1.83 0.05 -11.73
N HIS A 32 -3.10 0.27 -12.08
CA HIS A 32 -4.20 0.42 -11.13
C HIS A 32 -5.13 -0.78 -11.17
N TYR A 33 -5.37 -1.39 -10.00
CA TYR A 33 -6.20 -2.60 -9.88
C TYR A 33 -7.36 -2.45 -8.92
N THR A 34 -7.18 -1.70 -7.83
CA THR A 34 -8.16 -1.62 -6.74
C THR A 34 -8.01 -0.31 -5.97
N THR A 35 -9.00 -0.04 -5.12
CA THR A 35 -9.01 1.02 -4.12
C THR A 35 -9.49 0.42 -2.80
N LEU A 36 -8.91 0.86 -1.67
CA LEU A 36 -9.25 0.37 -0.33
C LEU A 36 -9.46 1.56 0.62
N TYR A 37 -10.23 1.35 1.69
CA TYR A 37 -10.23 2.24 2.85
C TYR A 37 -8.96 2.01 3.67
N ILE A 38 -8.48 3.09 4.30
CA ILE A 38 -7.28 3.08 5.14
C ILE A 38 -7.64 3.65 6.51
N LYS A 39 -7.20 2.98 7.57
CA LYS A 39 -7.29 3.44 8.95
C LYS A 39 -5.90 3.75 9.50
N ASP A 40 -5.77 4.90 10.16
CA ASP A 40 -4.55 5.26 10.89
C ASP A 40 -4.31 4.31 12.07
N CYS A 41 -3.07 3.89 12.23
CA CYS A 41 -2.61 3.05 13.35
C CYS A 41 -1.44 3.67 14.12
N ILE A 42 -1.06 4.91 13.83
CA ILE A 42 -0.02 5.63 14.55
C ILE A 42 -0.61 6.28 15.80
N PHE A 43 -1.77 6.93 15.66
CA PHE A 43 -2.41 7.68 16.74
C PHE A 43 -3.77 7.12 17.16
N SER A 44 -4.24 6.06 16.47
CA SER A 44 -5.53 5.42 16.75
C SER A 44 -5.35 3.93 17.13
N PRO A 45 -6.19 3.37 18.01
CA PRO A 45 -6.14 1.95 18.34
C PRO A 45 -6.43 1.06 17.13
N CYS A 46 -5.60 0.05 16.91
CA CYS A 46 -5.84 -0.96 15.90
C CYS A 46 -5.06 -2.25 16.18
N GLU A 47 -5.52 -3.34 15.56
CA GLU A 47 -4.75 -4.58 15.43
C GLU A 47 -4.08 -4.57 14.07
N VAL A 48 -2.76 -4.37 14.06
CA VAL A 48 -1.99 -4.31 12.81
C VAL A 48 -1.64 -5.73 12.40
N ASP A 49 -2.07 -6.14 11.21
CA ASP A 49 -1.67 -7.42 10.64
C ASP A 49 -0.21 -7.37 10.11
N PRO A 50 0.44 -8.52 9.87
CA PRO A 50 1.83 -8.55 9.40
C PRO A 50 2.07 -7.94 8.01
N VAL A 51 1.03 -7.78 7.18
CA VAL A 51 1.11 -7.24 5.82
C VAL A 51 1.24 -5.72 5.85
N ASP A 52 0.41 -5.04 6.65
CA ASP A 52 0.39 -3.56 6.75
C ASP A 52 1.25 -3.01 7.91
N GLY A 53 1.96 -3.90 8.62
CA GLY A 53 2.82 -3.63 9.78
C GLY A 53 3.70 -2.38 9.66
N ASP A 54 4.53 -2.35 8.62
CA ASP A 54 5.50 -1.28 8.38
C ASP A 54 4.84 0.03 7.91
N ALA A 55 3.67 -0.06 7.28
CA ALA A 55 2.92 1.10 6.85
C ALA A 55 2.19 1.78 8.02
N ARG A 56 2.01 1.08 9.16
CA ARG A 56 1.27 1.56 10.33
C ARG A 56 -0.14 2.01 9.95
N VAL A 57 -0.82 1.16 9.19
CA VAL A 57 -2.22 1.33 8.80
C VAL A 57 -2.92 -0.02 8.82
N VAL A 58 -4.24 0.00 8.70
CA VAL A 58 -5.03 -1.17 8.29
C VAL A 58 -5.77 -0.82 7.00
N SER A 59 -5.64 -1.67 5.98
CA SER A 59 -6.35 -1.55 4.73
C SER A 59 -7.53 -2.52 4.63
N SER A 60 -8.67 -2.06 4.10
CA SER A 60 -9.88 -2.88 4.01
C SER A 60 -10.78 -2.46 2.85
N ALA A 61 -11.49 -3.43 2.27
CA ALA A 61 -12.57 -3.16 1.31
C ALA A 61 -13.86 -2.65 1.99
N VAL A 62 -13.95 -2.78 3.32
CA VAL A 62 -15.10 -2.39 4.14
C VAL A 62 -14.62 -1.34 5.15
N ARG A 63 -15.33 -0.22 5.23
CA ARG A 63 -15.06 0.82 6.23
C ARG A 63 -15.55 0.38 7.62
N ASP A 64 -15.09 1.04 8.68
CA ASP A 64 -15.47 0.77 10.08
C ASP A 64 -17.00 0.77 10.33
N ASP A 65 -17.79 1.45 9.51
CA ASP A 65 -19.26 1.47 9.59
C ASP A 65 -19.94 0.40 8.71
N GLY A 66 -19.18 -0.54 8.16
CA GLY A 66 -19.68 -1.65 7.33
C GLY A 66 -19.89 -1.29 5.86
N VAL A 67 -19.60 -0.06 5.43
CA VAL A 67 -19.81 0.37 4.05
C VAL A 67 -18.68 -0.16 3.15
N LEU A 68 -19.05 -0.89 2.09
CA LEU A 68 -18.11 -1.37 1.09
C LEU A 68 -17.53 -0.23 0.24
N ILE A 69 -16.31 -0.43 -0.25
CA ILE A 69 -15.73 0.43 -1.28
C ILE A 69 -16.29 0.00 -2.63
N GLY A 70 -17.19 0.82 -3.17
CA GLY A 70 -17.91 0.51 -4.39
C GLY A 70 -19.00 -0.56 -4.21
N GLU A 71 -19.57 -0.99 -5.33
CA GLU A 71 -20.65 -1.97 -5.37
C GLU A 71 -20.10 -3.40 -5.23
N ALA A 72 -20.82 -4.26 -4.50
CA ALA A 72 -20.45 -5.66 -4.35
C ALA A 72 -20.67 -6.42 -5.68
N VAL A 73 -19.59 -6.95 -6.25
CA VAL A 73 -19.68 -7.79 -7.45
C VAL A 73 -19.64 -9.26 -7.05
N MET A 74 -20.72 -9.99 -7.32
CA MET A 74 -20.77 -11.43 -7.11
C MET A 74 -19.99 -12.14 -8.23
N LEU A 75 -18.82 -12.69 -7.90
CA LEU A 75 -18.17 -13.69 -8.76
C LEU A 75 -19.06 -14.93 -8.79
N LYS A 76 -19.78 -15.13 -9.91
CA LYS A 76 -20.44 -16.41 -10.18
C LYS A 76 -19.35 -17.47 -10.26
N GLN A 77 -19.17 -18.26 -9.19
CA GLN A 77 -18.37 -19.46 -9.26
C GLN A 77 -19.00 -20.35 -10.34
N ALA A 78 -18.30 -20.52 -11.45
CA ALA A 78 -18.68 -21.49 -12.46
C ALA A 78 -18.50 -22.87 -11.84
N ILE A 79 -19.59 -23.43 -11.31
CA ILE A 79 -19.64 -24.84 -10.96
C ILE A 79 -19.63 -25.57 -12.30
N ALA A 80 -18.49 -26.16 -12.65
CA ALA A 80 -18.40 -27.12 -13.73
C ALA A 80 -19.17 -28.38 -13.32
N THR A 81 -20.40 -28.53 -13.83
CA THR A 81 -21.12 -29.80 -13.89
C THR A 81 -20.76 -30.54 -15.16
#